data_AF-A0A7X6UMP0-F1
#
_entry.id   AF-A0A7X6UMP0-F1
#
_cell.length_a   1.000
_cell.length_b   1.000
_cell.length_c   1.000
_cell.angle_alpha   90.00
_cell.angle_beta   90.00
_cell.angle_gamma   90.00
#
_symmetry.space_group_name_H-M   'P 1'
#
loop_
_entity.id
_entity.type
_entity.pdbx_description
1 polymer ?
#
loop_
_entity_poly.entity_id
_entity_poly.type
_entity_poly.pdbx_seq_one_letter_code
_entity_poly.pdbx_strand_id
1 'polypeptide(L)'
;LERGIDRPGFGVVHINNWNLTSTGLTELPVVSHGVPDEVFRSTFRVSNAARLTLTNDFTLGDIWLDTTNAILNLNGFTLYVNTEEHPIGVGQVQNWGNIVWWTRPRGTYLLFW
;
A
#
# COMPACT_ATOMS: atom_id res chain seq x y z
N LEU A 1 12.31 -18.36 -18.42
CA LEU A 1 11.29 -17.33 -18.69
C LEU A 1 10.78 -16.91 -17.32
N GLU A 2 11.24 -15.79 -16.78
CA GLU A 2 10.71 -15.25 -15.51
C GLU A 2 9.28 -14.75 -15.75
N ARG A 3 8.34 -15.19 -14.92
CA ARG A 3 6.99 -14.65 -14.89
C ARG A 3 7.04 -13.25 -14.30
N GLY A 4 6.10 -12.38 -14.65
CA GLY A 4 6.03 -11.03 -14.08
C GLY A 4 5.94 -10.99 -12.54
N ILE A 5 5.44 -12.07 -11.92
CA ILE A 5 5.38 -12.28 -10.47
C ILE A 5 6.74 -12.65 -9.84
N ASP A 6 7.71 -13.10 -10.65
CA ASP A 6 9.04 -13.51 -10.19
C ASP A 6 9.97 -12.29 -10.00
N ARG A 7 9.50 -11.09 -10.36
CA ARG A 7 10.22 -9.83 -10.17
C ARG A 7 9.93 -9.25 -8.78
N PRO A 8 10.96 -8.79 -8.05
CA PRO A 8 10.76 -8.07 -6.80
C PRO A 8 9.67 -7.01 -6.94
N GLY A 9 8.70 -7.08 -6.04
CA GLY A 9 7.65 -6.10 -5.86
C GLY A 9 6.35 -6.25 -6.63
N PHE A 10 6.14 -7.30 -7.42
CA PHE A 10 4.84 -7.53 -8.08
C PHE A 10 3.87 -8.44 -7.28
N GLY A 11 4.06 -8.51 -5.96
CA GLY A 11 3.30 -9.39 -5.07
C GLY A 11 2.12 -8.71 -4.37
N VAL A 12 1.31 -9.53 -3.70
CA VAL A 12 0.25 -9.07 -2.80
C VAL A 12 0.68 -9.33 -1.36
N VAL A 13 0.71 -8.29 -0.55
CA VAL A 13 0.96 -8.37 0.89
C VAL A 13 -0.38 -8.41 1.61
N HIS A 14 -0.69 -9.55 2.22
CA HIS A 14 -1.90 -9.72 3.03
C HIS A 14 -1.62 -9.41 4.48
N ILE A 15 -2.28 -8.37 5.00
CA ILE A 15 -2.25 -8.00 6.42
C ILE A 15 -3.61 -8.38 7.01
N ASN A 16 -3.58 -9.34 7.93
CA ASN A 16 -4.79 -9.95 8.47
C ASN A 16 -4.60 -10.21 9.96
N ASN A 17 -5.56 -9.78 10.78
CA ASN A 17 -5.52 -9.97 12.22
C ASN A 17 -6.57 -11.00 12.70
N TRP A 18 -7.25 -11.71 11.80
CA TRP A 18 -8.28 -12.72 12.10
C TRP A 18 -9.35 -12.27 13.11
N ASN A 19 -9.65 -10.96 13.16
CA ASN A 19 -10.55 -10.35 14.14
C ASN A 19 -10.12 -10.58 15.61
N LEU A 20 -8.83 -10.83 15.85
CA LEU A 20 -8.28 -10.94 17.19
C LEU A 20 -8.27 -9.56 17.86
N THR A 21 -8.45 -9.54 19.17
CA THR A 21 -8.46 -8.30 19.97
C THR A 21 -7.06 -7.72 20.19
N SER A 22 -6.01 -8.49 19.89
CA SER A 22 -4.63 -8.01 19.91
C SER A 22 -4.42 -6.95 18.83
N THR A 23 -3.92 -5.79 19.22
CA THR A 23 -3.65 -4.64 18.33
C THR A 23 -2.32 -4.79 17.61
N GLY A 24 -2.07 -5.94 16.98
CA GLY A 24 -0.86 -6.13 16.18
C GLY A 24 -0.78 -5.03 15.12
N LEU A 25 0.23 -4.17 15.24
CA LEU A 25 0.50 -3.12 14.26
C LEU A 25 1.37 -3.72 13.17
N THR A 26 0.97 -3.52 11.92
CA THR A 26 1.93 -3.60 10.81
C THR A 26 2.37 -2.18 10.51
N GLU A 27 3.67 -1.93 10.54
CA GLU A 27 4.26 -0.62 10.32
C GLU A 27 4.95 -0.57 8.95
N LEU A 28 4.79 0.55 8.25
CA LEU A 28 5.51 0.83 7.02
C LEU A 28 6.28 2.15 7.11
N PRO A 29 7.49 2.20 6.54
CA PRO A 29 8.33 1.10 6.06
C PRO A 29 8.80 0.25 7.23
N VAL A 30 9.22 -0.99 6.92
CA VAL A 30 9.90 -1.84 7.91
C VAL A 30 11.25 -1.22 8.24
N VAL A 31 11.46 -0.83 9.51
CA VAL A 31 12.60 -0.05 9.97
C VAL A 31 13.95 -0.76 9.79
N SER A 32 13.99 -2.10 9.77
CA SER A 32 15.26 -2.84 9.88
C SER A 32 15.77 -3.55 8.62
N HIS A 33 14.97 -3.78 7.58
CA HIS A 33 15.41 -4.60 6.42
C HIS A 33 14.73 -4.24 5.08
N GLY A 34 14.19 -3.03 4.94
CA GLY A 34 13.53 -2.62 3.70
C GLY A 34 14.50 -2.55 2.52
N VAL A 35 14.30 -3.38 1.50
CA VAL A 35 14.96 -3.18 0.20
C VAL A 35 14.24 -2.02 -0.49
N PRO A 36 14.95 -0.96 -0.91
CA PRO A 36 14.35 0.12 -1.68
C PRO A 36 13.61 -0.43 -2.90
N ASP A 37 12.45 0.15 -3.21
CA ASP A 37 11.59 -0.17 -4.36
C ASP A 37 10.91 -1.55 -4.39
N GLU A 38 11.17 -2.45 -3.44
CA GLU A 38 10.53 -3.78 -3.42
C GLU A 38 9.00 -3.68 -3.21
N VAL A 39 8.54 -2.66 -2.50
CA VAL A 39 7.11 -2.44 -2.21
C VAL A 39 6.42 -1.53 -3.22
N PHE A 40 7.21 -0.86 -4.09
CA PHE A 40 6.76 0.18 -5.02
C PHE A 40 5.71 -0.29 -6.04
N ARG A 41 5.61 -1.60 -6.26
CA ARG A 41 4.66 -2.23 -7.19
C ARG A 41 3.73 -3.22 -6.50
N SER A 42 3.85 -3.38 -5.18
CA SER A 42 3.12 -4.39 -4.43
C SER A 42 1.75 -3.87 -4.01
N THR A 43 0.76 -4.75 -4.04
CA THR A 43 -0.59 -4.46 -3.56
C THR A 43 -0.71 -4.88 -2.10
N PHE A 44 -1.17 -3.98 -1.23
CA PHE A 44 -1.42 -4.27 0.17
C PHE A 44 -2.91 -4.50 0.39
N ARG A 45 -3.27 -5.64 1.01
CA ARG A 45 -4.67 -5.95 1.36
C ARG A 45 -4.79 -6.08 2.88
N VAL A 46 -5.52 -5.15 3.49
CA VAL A 46 -5.73 -5.08 4.94
C VAL A 46 -7.12 -5.61 5.27
N SER A 47 -7.21 -6.56 6.19
CA SER A 47 -8.47 -7.27 6.47
C SER A 47 -8.60 -7.74 7.93
N ASN A 48 -9.84 -8.05 8.34
CA ASN A 48 -10.22 -8.68 9.60
C ASN A 48 -9.56 -8.05 10.83
N ALA A 49 -9.91 -6.78 11.12
CA ALA A 49 -9.38 -5.98 12.23
C ALA A 49 -7.87 -5.70 12.18
N ALA A 50 -7.22 -5.89 11.03
CA ALA A 50 -5.82 -5.52 10.86
C ALA A 50 -5.64 -4.00 10.80
N ARG A 51 -4.50 -3.55 11.32
CA ARG A 51 -4.08 -2.15 11.28
C ARG A 51 -2.72 -2.01 10.60
N LEU A 52 -2.71 -1.25 9.51
CA LEU A 52 -1.50 -0.79 8.84
C LEU A 52 -1.21 0.65 9.26
N THR A 53 -0.01 0.95 9.76
CA THR A 53 0.39 2.27 10.26
C THR A 53 1.60 2.79 9.51
N LEU A 54 1.56 4.05 9.08
CA LEU A 54 2.73 4.73 8.54
C LEU A 54 3.63 5.27 9.66
N THR A 55 4.92 5.14 9.46
CA THR A 55 5.97 5.69 10.34
C THR A 55 6.82 6.76 9.64
N ASN A 56 6.68 6.89 8.32
CA ASN A 56 7.17 7.99 7.49
C ASN A 56 6.31 8.08 6.20
N ASP A 57 6.68 8.98 5.29
CA ASP A 57 6.14 9.00 3.93
C ASP A 57 6.57 7.74 3.16
N PHE A 58 5.61 7.07 2.51
CA PHE A 58 5.83 5.74 1.93
C PHE A 58 5.14 5.57 0.58
N THR A 59 5.76 4.80 -0.32
CA THR A 59 5.20 4.48 -1.63
C THR A 59 4.95 2.99 -1.79
N LEU A 60 3.75 2.65 -2.27
CA LEU A 60 3.37 1.27 -2.61
C LEU A 60 2.72 1.18 -3.99
N GLY A 61 2.54 -0.03 -4.50
CA GLY A 61 1.87 -0.28 -5.77
C GLY A 61 0.39 0.07 -5.72
N ASP A 62 -0.32 -0.56 -4.80
CA ASP A 62 -1.77 -0.42 -4.62
C ASP A 62 -2.21 -0.80 -3.18
N ILE A 63 -3.39 -0.39 -2.74
CA ILE A 63 -3.90 -0.66 -1.39
C ILE A 63 -5.43 -0.87 -1.34
N TRP A 64 -5.85 -1.89 -0.60
CA TRP A 64 -7.26 -2.24 -0.37
C TRP A 64 -7.54 -2.52 1.11
N LEU A 65 -8.62 -1.93 1.63
CA LEU A 65 -9.20 -2.19 2.95
C LEU A 65 -10.43 -3.09 2.78
N ASP A 66 -10.21 -4.39 2.88
CA ASP A 66 -11.17 -5.42 2.46
C ASP A 66 -12.34 -5.62 3.43
N THR A 67 -12.20 -5.21 4.69
CA THR A 67 -13.24 -5.36 5.72
C THR A 67 -13.51 -4.04 6.43
N THR A 68 -14.72 -3.86 6.95
CA THR A 68 -15.17 -2.61 7.58
C THR A 68 -14.35 -2.21 8.80
N ASN A 69 -13.74 -3.19 9.46
CA ASN A 69 -12.87 -3.01 10.61
C ASN A 69 -11.36 -2.97 10.26
N ALA A 70 -10.99 -3.04 8.98
CA ALA A 70 -9.60 -2.84 8.56
C ALA A 70 -9.22 -1.35 8.69
N ILE A 71 -8.00 -1.07 9.14
CA ILE A 71 -7.54 0.29 9.44
C ILE A 71 -6.26 0.60 8.67
N LEU A 72 -6.27 1.70 7.93
CA LEU A 72 -5.08 2.43 7.50
C LEU A 72 -4.89 3.64 8.43
N ASN A 73 -3.79 3.68 9.15
CA ASN A 73 -3.41 4.80 10.01
C ASN A 73 -2.29 5.60 9.36
N LEU A 74 -2.60 6.82 8.89
CA LEU A 74 -1.64 7.68 8.20
C LEU A 74 -0.63 8.33 9.15
N ASN A 75 -0.97 8.48 10.43
CA ASN A 75 -0.05 8.92 11.49
C ASN A 75 0.72 10.23 11.18
N GLY A 76 0.12 11.16 10.41
CA GLY A 76 0.72 12.43 10.01
C GLY A 76 1.51 12.39 8.70
N PHE A 77 1.62 11.23 8.04
CA PHE A 77 2.45 11.03 6.85
C PHE A 77 1.64 10.92 5.55
N THR A 78 2.37 10.92 4.43
CA THR A 78 1.83 10.77 3.08
C THR A 78 2.03 9.37 2.55
N LEU A 79 0.93 8.72 2.12
CA LEU A 79 0.96 7.49 1.35
C LEU A 79 0.92 7.83 -0.14
N TYR A 80 1.96 7.45 -0.88
CA TYR A 80 1.95 7.49 -2.35
C TYR A 80 1.51 6.14 -2.89
N VAL A 81 0.53 6.15 -3.80
CA VAL A 81 -0.03 4.93 -4.40
C VAL A 81 0.21 4.93 -5.89
N ASN A 82 0.96 3.96 -6.40
CA ASN A 82 1.40 3.86 -7.78
C ASN A 82 0.36 3.22 -8.71
N THR A 83 -0.90 3.65 -8.58
CA THR A 83 -2.02 3.26 -9.44
C THR A 83 -2.97 4.44 -9.67
N GLU A 84 -3.91 4.28 -10.62
CA GLU A 84 -5.01 5.22 -10.80
C GLU A 84 -5.86 5.29 -9.52
N GLU A 85 -6.38 6.47 -9.19
CA GLU A 85 -7.20 6.66 -7.98
C GLU A 85 -8.46 5.80 -8.02
N HIS A 86 -8.77 5.15 -6.89
CA HIS A 86 -9.99 4.37 -6.71
C HIS A 86 -10.45 4.41 -5.23
N PRO A 87 -11.69 3.98 -4.94
CA PRO A 87 -12.12 3.78 -3.56
C PRO A 87 -11.20 2.76 -2.87
N ILE A 88 -10.61 3.14 -1.74
CA ILE A 88 -9.64 2.31 -1.01
C ILE A 88 -10.27 1.06 -0.38
N GLY A 89 -11.59 0.96 -0.32
CA GLY A 89 -12.34 -0.17 0.26
C GLY A 89 -13.34 0.26 1.32
N VAL A 90 -13.79 -0.71 2.12
CA VAL A 90 -14.86 -0.52 3.12
C VAL A 90 -14.33 -0.23 4.53
N GLY A 91 -13.01 -0.37 4.74
CA GLY A 91 -12.36 -0.08 6.01
C GLY A 91 -12.26 1.41 6.31
N GLN A 92 -11.38 1.76 7.25
CA GLN A 92 -11.23 3.11 7.78
C GLN A 92 -9.83 3.66 7.52
N VAL A 93 -9.77 4.91 7.07
CA VAL A 93 -8.53 5.70 7.07
C VAL A 93 -8.57 6.61 8.30
N GLN A 94 -7.52 6.59 9.12
CA GLN A 94 -7.47 7.27 10.41
C GLN A 94 -6.24 8.19 10.53
N ASN A 95 -6.39 9.17 11.43
CA ASN A 95 -5.41 10.22 11.75
C ASN A 95 -5.11 11.16 10.57
N TRP A 96 -4.41 12.26 10.87
CA TRP A 96 -3.98 13.23 9.86
C TRP A 96 -2.98 12.60 8.88
N GLY A 97 -2.91 13.12 7.67
CA GLY A 97 -2.04 12.64 6.60
C GLY A 97 -2.69 12.80 5.23
N ASN A 98 -1.99 12.35 4.18
CA ASN A 98 -2.47 12.44 2.80
C ASN A 98 -2.33 11.09 2.08
N ILE A 99 -3.22 10.84 1.13
CA ILE A 99 -3.04 9.77 0.14
C ILE A 99 -2.90 10.46 -1.22
N VAL A 100 -1.81 10.18 -1.92
CA VAL A 100 -1.49 10.76 -3.22
C VAL A 100 -1.40 9.63 -4.24
N TRP A 101 -2.34 9.62 -5.18
CA TRP A 101 -2.40 8.65 -6.25
C TRP A 101 -1.55 9.11 -7.43
N TRP A 102 -0.64 8.25 -7.90
CA TRP A 102 0.16 8.50 -9.08
C TRP A 102 -0.55 7.95 -10.32
N THR A 103 -1.05 8.85 -11.15
CA THR A 103 -1.39 8.48 -12.52
C THR A 103 -0.08 8.35 -13.29
N ARG A 104 0.30 7.15 -13.74
CA ARG A 104 1.35 7.05 -14.77
C ARG A 104 0.85 7.83 -15.99
N PRO A 105 1.66 8.75 -16.56
CA PRO A 105 1.33 9.31 -17.87
C PRO A 105 1.12 8.13 -18.83
N ARG A 106 -0.05 8.07 -19.47
CA ARG A 106 -0.36 7.03 -20.47
C ARG A 106 0.58 7.20 -21.66
N GLY A 107 1.75 6.57 -21.59
CA GLY A 107 2.76 6.50 -22.65
C GLY A 107 3.31 7.85 -23.09
N THR A 108 4.59 8.12 -22.82
CA THR A 108 5.33 9.07 -23.66
C THR A 108 5.47 8.43 -25.05
N TYR A 109 4.64 8.85 -26.00
CA TYR A 109 4.89 8.58 -27.41
C TYR A 109 6.07 9.47 -27.84
N LEU A 110 7.26 8.89 -27.95
CA LEU A 110 8.35 9.53 -28.67
C LEU A 110 8.04 9.41 -30.17
N LEU A 111 7.49 10.47 -30.75
CA LEU A 111 7.44 10.62 -32.20
C LEU A 111 8.84 11.05 -32.66
N PHE A 112 9.54 10.15 -33.35
CA PHE A 112 10.71 10.52 -34.13
C PHE A 112 10.21 10.82 -35.55
N TRP A 113 10.49 12.03 -36.04
CA TRP A 113 10.34 12.42 -37.44
C TRP A 113 11.73 12.55 -38.08
#